data_AF-A0AAV6BXS3-F1
#
_entry.id   AF-A0AAV6BXS3-F1
#
_cell.length_a   1.000
_cell.length_b   1.000
_cell.length_c   1.000
_cell.angle_alpha   90.00
_cell.angle_beta   90.00
_cell.angle_gamma   90.00
#
_symmetry.space_group_name_H-M   'P 1'
#
loop_
_entity.id
_entity.type
_entity.pdbx_description
1 polymer ?
#
loop_
_entity_poly.entity_id
_entity_poly.type
_entity_poly.pdbx_seq_one_letter_code
_entity_poly.pdbx_strand_id
1 'polypeptide(L)'
;MPMDLATPGVSDEKRLQLESYNTTIPMASLAIGVDNIHHDVFLSPKFVQAAREYLSDLIHQSTAHVGGLELRAKTPDTAVFRKLLTELLQGAITQAKAQKNIEIDFLFRIALLKFLTQEIAAQFANLILEGKEWIRQRGEQFERSQQAHVMKARLSELQSARKGVVRDVGQQVHQVIADIDEGLLAKS
;
A
#
# COMPACT_ATOMS: atom_id res chain seq x y z
N MET A 1 -6.43 -64.37 -17.01
CA MET A 1 -6.48 -63.03 -17.61
C MET A 1 -6.68 -62.03 -16.47
N PRO A 2 -5.64 -61.26 -16.10
CA PRO A 2 -5.66 -60.35 -14.96
C PRO A 2 -6.29 -59.00 -15.37
N MET A 3 -6.94 -58.33 -14.43
CA MET A 3 -7.34 -56.93 -14.58
C MET A 3 -6.72 -56.18 -13.39
N ASP A 4 -5.49 -55.71 -13.59
CA ASP A 4 -4.80 -54.82 -12.65
C ASP A 4 -5.54 -53.48 -12.62
N LEU A 5 -6.24 -53.23 -11.50
CA LEU A 5 -6.78 -51.92 -11.17
C LEU A 5 -5.61 -51.02 -10.73
N ALA A 6 -4.98 -50.37 -11.70
CA ALA A 6 -4.04 -49.30 -11.44
C ALA A 6 -4.77 -48.16 -10.71
N THR A 7 -4.57 -48.06 -9.40
CA THR A 7 -4.85 -46.86 -8.62
C THR A 7 -3.99 -45.72 -9.17
N PRO A 8 -4.56 -44.56 -9.56
CA PRO A 8 -3.75 -43.44 -9.98
C PRO A 8 -2.92 -42.99 -8.78
N GLY A 9 -1.60 -43.06 -8.93
CA GLY A 9 -0.65 -42.59 -7.93
C GLY A 9 -1.00 -41.15 -7.55
N VAL A 10 -1.14 -40.92 -6.24
CA VAL A 10 -1.16 -39.59 -5.65
C VAL A 10 0.11 -38.92 -6.15
N SER A 11 -0.05 -37.98 -7.09
CA SER A 11 1.04 -37.13 -7.55
C SER A 11 1.62 -36.46 -6.32
N ASP A 12 2.87 -36.80 -6.04
CA ASP A 12 3.72 -36.20 -5.02
C ASP A 12 3.99 -34.75 -5.47
N GLU A 13 2.95 -33.91 -5.37
CA GLU A 13 3.08 -32.47 -5.47
C GLU A 13 4.08 -32.10 -4.40
N LYS A 14 5.30 -31.74 -4.82
CA LYS A 14 6.34 -31.19 -3.95
C LYS A 14 5.72 -30.05 -3.16
N ARG A 15 5.23 -30.36 -1.95
CA ARG A 15 4.74 -29.38 -1.00
C ARG A 15 5.93 -28.47 -0.75
N LEU A 16 5.84 -27.24 -1.26
CA LEU A 16 6.83 -26.21 -1.02
C LEU A 16 7.05 -26.18 0.49
N GLN A 17 8.25 -26.59 0.94
CA GLN A 17 8.63 -26.49 2.33
C GLN A 17 8.82 -25.00 2.61
N LEU A 18 7.76 -24.38 3.15
CA LEU A 18 7.79 -22.99 3.56
C LEU A 18 8.56 -22.93 4.89
N GLU A 19 9.77 -22.38 4.85
CA GLU A 19 10.53 -22.09 6.06
C GLU A 19 9.98 -20.83 6.72
N SER A 20 9.76 -20.89 8.03
CA SER A 20 9.40 -19.70 8.81
C SER A 20 10.65 -18.86 9.06
N TYR A 21 10.74 -17.71 8.40
CA TYR A 21 11.75 -16.70 8.73
C TYR A 21 11.30 -15.92 9.96
N ASN A 22 12.13 -15.90 10.99
CA ASN A 22 11.99 -15.00 12.14
C ASN A 22 13.17 -14.03 12.13
N THR A 23 12.90 -12.75 11.84
CA THR A 23 13.91 -11.69 11.90
C THR A 23 13.70 -10.89 13.17
N THR A 24 14.66 -10.98 14.09
CA THR A 24 14.73 -10.06 15.22
C THR A 24 15.49 -8.82 14.79
N ILE A 25 14.82 -7.66 14.77
CA ILE A 25 15.49 -6.37 14.52
C ILE A 25 15.80 -5.76 15.89
N PRO A 26 17.06 -5.76 16.35
CA PRO A 26 17.41 -5.16 17.63
C PRO A 26 17.15 -3.65 17.59
N MET A 27 16.40 -3.15 18.57
CA MET A 27 16.03 -1.73 18.75
C MET A 27 16.39 -1.24 20.16
N ALA A 28 17.38 -1.91 20.79
CA ALA A 28 17.64 -1.76 22.22
C ALA A 28 18.24 -0.40 22.59
N SER A 29 18.76 0.34 21.61
CA SER A 29 19.38 1.65 21.82
C SER A 29 18.42 2.82 21.64
N LEU A 30 17.19 2.56 21.18
CA LEU A 30 16.19 3.59 20.93
C LEU A 30 15.35 3.87 22.17
N ALA A 31 14.96 5.14 22.33
CA ALA A 31 14.05 5.55 23.38
C ALA A 31 12.63 5.04 23.08
N ILE A 32 11.98 4.52 24.12
CA ILE A 32 10.58 4.12 24.06
C ILE A 32 9.70 5.38 24.08
N GLY A 33 8.58 5.32 23.36
CA GLY A 33 7.58 6.37 23.23
C GLY A 33 6.73 6.57 24.47
N VAL A 34 5.68 7.41 24.33
CA VAL A 34 4.86 7.91 25.44
C VAL A 34 4.15 6.80 26.22
N ASP A 35 3.79 5.71 25.55
CA ASP A 35 3.07 4.59 26.15
C ASP A 35 3.97 3.57 26.85
N ASN A 36 5.29 3.79 26.89
CA ASN A 36 6.30 2.89 27.42
C ASN A 36 6.31 1.47 26.78
N ILE A 37 5.72 1.32 25.60
CA ILE A 37 5.65 0.03 24.89
C ILE A 37 6.16 0.18 23.45
N HIS A 38 5.76 1.22 22.72
CA HIS A 38 6.08 1.40 21.31
C HIS A 38 7.16 2.47 21.10
N HIS A 39 7.81 2.42 19.93
CA HIS A 39 8.66 3.51 19.48
C HIS A 39 7.83 4.49 18.64
N ASP A 40 7.89 5.77 19.00
CA ASP A 40 7.20 6.83 18.26
C ASP A 40 8.06 7.31 17.08
N VAL A 41 7.46 7.35 15.89
CA VAL A 41 8.08 7.95 14.70
C VAL A 41 7.19 9.06 14.20
N PHE A 42 7.75 10.27 14.16
CA PHE A 42 7.06 11.44 13.65
C PHE A 42 7.26 11.57 12.13
N LEU A 43 6.17 11.41 11.37
CA LEU A 43 6.13 11.78 9.96
C LEU A 43 5.55 13.18 9.81
N SER A 44 6.22 14.05 9.06
CA SER A 44 5.78 15.43 8.91
C SER A 44 4.36 15.52 8.32
N PRO A 45 3.48 16.42 8.81
CA PRO A 45 2.13 16.58 8.27
C PRO A 45 2.12 16.89 6.77
N LYS A 46 3.12 17.63 6.29
CA LYS A 46 3.32 17.94 4.88
C LYS A 46 3.51 16.67 4.05
N PHE A 47 4.36 15.75 4.50
CA PHE A 47 4.56 14.47 3.81
C PHE A 47 3.31 13.60 3.88
N VAL A 48 2.68 13.48 5.05
CA VAL A 48 1.47 12.67 5.23
C VAL A 48 0.37 13.13 4.27
N GLN A 49 0.15 14.43 4.13
CA GLN A 49 -0.83 14.98 3.21
C GLN A 49 -0.47 14.71 1.75
N ALA A 50 0.79 14.96 1.35
CA ALA A 50 1.23 14.73 -0.03
C ALA A 50 1.17 13.23 -0.40
N ALA A 51 1.54 12.33 0.52
CA ALA A 51 1.44 10.90 0.33
C ALA A 51 -0.02 10.47 0.19
N ARG A 52 -0.93 11.00 1.02
CA ARG A 52 -2.36 10.74 0.93
C ARG A 52 -2.93 11.13 -0.42
N GLU A 53 -2.64 12.34 -0.88
CA GLU A 53 -3.10 12.84 -2.19
C GLU A 53 -2.54 11.98 -3.33
N TYR A 54 -1.23 11.72 -3.32
CA TYR A 54 -0.58 10.87 -4.30
C TYR A 54 -1.19 9.46 -4.36
N LEU A 55 -1.38 8.81 -3.21
CA LEU A 55 -1.93 7.45 -3.13
C LEU A 55 -3.41 7.40 -3.53
N SER A 56 -4.18 8.43 -3.20
CA SER A 56 -5.56 8.58 -3.66
C SER A 56 -5.59 8.62 -5.18
N ASP A 57 -4.83 9.53 -5.81
CA ASP A 57 -4.78 9.68 -7.25
C ASP A 57 -4.31 8.39 -7.94
N LEU A 58 -3.32 7.70 -7.34
CA LEU A 58 -2.78 6.45 -7.86
C LEU A 58 -3.81 5.31 -7.80
N ILE A 59 -4.62 5.24 -6.74
CA ILE A 59 -5.73 4.30 -6.63
C ILE A 59 -6.81 4.61 -7.66
N HIS A 60 -7.17 5.87 -7.87
CA HIS A 60 -8.14 6.25 -8.91
C HIS A 60 -7.63 5.84 -10.29
N GLN A 61 -6.35 6.11 -10.60
CA GLN A 61 -5.74 5.69 -11.85
C GLN A 61 -5.74 4.16 -12.03
N SER A 62 -5.37 3.41 -10.98
CA SER A 62 -5.34 1.94 -11.00
C SER A 62 -6.73 1.31 -11.19
N THR A 63 -7.79 2.00 -10.76
CA THR A 63 -9.17 1.47 -10.76
C THR A 63 -10.02 1.98 -11.92
N ALA A 64 -9.53 2.94 -12.70
CA ALA A 64 -10.22 3.52 -13.86
C ALA A 64 -10.75 2.45 -14.83
N HIS A 65 -9.99 1.38 -15.05
CA HIS A 65 -10.36 0.29 -15.96
C HIS A 65 -11.29 -0.76 -15.34
N VAL A 66 -11.35 -0.85 -14.01
CA VAL A 66 -12.05 -1.92 -13.28
C VAL A 66 -13.49 -1.55 -12.96
N GLY A 67 -13.82 -0.26 -12.88
CA GLY A 67 -15.14 0.19 -12.42
C GLY A 67 -15.89 1.12 -13.37
N GLY A 68 -15.29 1.63 -14.45
CA GLY A 68 -15.91 2.64 -15.34
C GLY A 68 -16.59 3.80 -14.58
N LEU A 69 -16.12 4.04 -13.35
CA LEU A 69 -16.56 5.05 -12.42
C LEU A 69 -15.52 6.13 -12.58
N GLU A 70 -15.83 7.12 -13.40
CA GLU A 70 -15.06 8.37 -13.53
C GLU A 70 -15.27 9.22 -12.27
N LEU A 71 -14.94 8.65 -11.11
CA LEU A 71 -14.74 9.41 -9.89
C LEU A 71 -13.38 10.09 -10.10
N ARG A 72 -13.43 11.38 -10.44
CA ARG A 72 -12.31 12.32 -10.56
C ARG A 72 -10.90 11.69 -10.53
N ALA A 73 -10.43 11.19 -11.67
CA ALA A 73 -9.04 10.77 -11.79
C ALA A 73 -8.15 11.99 -12.05
N LYS A 74 -7.39 12.43 -11.05
CA LYS A 74 -6.26 13.35 -11.26
C LYS A 74 -5.01 12.53 -11.53
N THR A 75 -4.10 13.09 -12.33
CA THR A 75 -2.78 12.49 -12.53
C THR A 75 -1.97 12.59 -11.24
N PRO A 76 -1.43 11.48 -10.69
CA PRO A 76 -0.64 11.53 -9.47
C PRO A 76 0.61 12.41 -9.62
N ASP A 77 0.80 13.36 -8.71
CA ASP A 77 2.01 14.21 -8.69
C ASP A 77 3.21 13.44 -8.12
N THR A 78 3.78 12.60 -8.98
CA THR A 78 4.91 11.73 -8.65
C THR A 78 6.17 12.55 -8.32
N ALA A 79 6.34 13.73 -8.92
CA ALA A 79 7.52 14.56 -8.71
C ALA A 79 7.55 15.15 -7.30
N VAL A 80 6.43 15.69 -6.82
CA VAL A 80 6.32 16.22 -5.46
C VAL A 80 6.46 15.11 -4.42
N PHE A 81 5.78 13.97 -4.63
CA PHE A 81 5.90 12.82 -3.73
C PHE A 81 7.34 12.30 -3.65
N ARG A 82 7.99 12.06 -4.80
CA ARG A 82 9.39 11.61 -4.87
C ARG A 82 10.32 12.57 -4.16
N LYS A 83 10.16 13.89 -4.36
CA LYS A 83 10.99 14.90 -3.71
C LYS A 83 10.88 14.82 -2.18
N LEU A 84 9.66 14.83 -1.64
CA LEU A 84 9.43 14.77 -0.19
C LEU A 84 9.91 13.44 0.42
N LEU A 85 9.69 12.34 -0.29
CA LEU A 85 10.17 11.02 0.12
C LEU A 85 11.71 10.95 0.15
N THR A 86 12.38 11.55 -0.85
CA THR A 86 13.84 11.64 -0.89
C THR A 86 14.39 12.46 0.27
N GLU A 87 13.78 13.62 0.55
CA GLU A 87 14.16 14.48 1.69
C GLU A 87 14.04 13.73 3.03
N LEU A 88 12.97 12.94 3.20
CA LEU A 88 12.74 12.12 4.39
C LEU A 88 13.76 10.98 4.55
N LEU A 89 13.96 10.18 3.50
CA LEU A 89 14.91 9.06 3.51
C LEU A 89 16.34 9.55 3.75
N GLN A 90 16.74 10.63 3.08
CA GLN A 90 18.06 11.23 3.31
C GLN A 90 18.19 11.78 4.73
N GLY A 91 17.14 12.41 5.26
CA GLY A 91 17.09 12.91 6.64
C GLY A 91 17.31 11.81 7.68
N ALA A 92 16.62 10.68 7.53
CA ALA A 92 16.75 9.52 8.42
C ALA A 92 18.18 8.95 8.42
N ILE A 93 18.76 8.73 7.24
CA ILE A 93 20.15 8.23 7.11
C ILE A 93 21.14 9.24 7.70
N THR A 94 20.92 10.54 7.48
CA THR A 94 21.81 11.60 7.99
C THR A 94 21.78 11.64 9.52
N GLN A 95 20.59 11.51 10.11
CA GLN A 95 20.42 11.44 11.56
C GLN A 95 21.07 10.16 12.14
N ALA A 96 20.88 9.01 11.50
CA ALA A 96 21.51 7.75 11.89
C ALA A 96 23.04 7.85 11.86
N LYS A 97 23.63 8.47 10.82
CA LYS A 97 25.07 8.73 10.70
C LYS A 97 25.55 9.67 11.81
N ALA A 98 24.84 10.76 12.09
CA ALA A 98 25.22 11.74 13.11
C ALA A 98 25.21 11.13 14.53
N GLN A 99 24.23 10.28 14.84
CA GLN A 99 24.09 9.63 16.14
C GLN A 99 24.86 8.30 16.24
N LYS A 100 25.51 7.87 15.15
CA LYS A 100 26.17 6.55 15.02
C LYS A 100 25.24 5.39 15.42
N ASN A 101 23.96 5.52 15.09
CA ASN A 101 22.93 4.56 15.45
C ASN A 101 22.05 4.23 14.23
N ILE A 102 22.27 3.05 13.65
CA ILE A 102 21.53 2.57 12.47
C ILE A 102 20.09 2.18 12.79
N GLU A 103 19.78 1.86 14.06
CA GLU A 103 18.43 1.49 14.49
C GLU A 103 17.42 2.62 14.18
N ILE A 104 17.87 3.88 14.16
CA ILE A 104 17.07 5.06 13.77
C ILE A 104 16.56 4.93 12.33
N ASP A 105 17.43 4.58 11.38
CA ASP A 105 17.05 4.44 9.97
C ASP A 105 16.13 3.24 9.77
N PHE A 106 16.42 2.11 10.44
CA PHE A 106 15.57 0.93 10.40
C PHE A 106 14.17 1.19 10.95
N LEU A 107 14.06 1.80 12.14
CA LEU A 107 12.77 2.16 12.72
C LEU A 107 12.00 3.12 11.79
N PHE A 108 12.68 4.11 11.21
CA PHE A 108 12.08 5.03 10.26
C PHE A 108 11.54 4.30 9.02
N ARG A 109 12.34 3.43 8.39
CA ARG A 109 11.93 2.65 7.22
C ARG A 109 10.74 1.74 7.50
N ILE A 110 10.70 1.10 8.68
CA ILE A 110 9.57 0.28 9.12
C ILE A 110 8.31 1.13 9.31
N ALA A 111 8.44 2.29 9.97
CA ALA A 111 7.32 3.20 10.18
C ALA A 111 6.77 3.76 8.85
N LEU A 112 7.66 4.11 7.92
CA LEU A 112 7.29 4.55 6.57
C LEU A 112 6.54 3.44 5.81
N LEU A 113 7.06 2.20 5.82
CA LEU A 113 6.41 1.06 5.19
C LEU A 113 5.02 0.78 5.80
N LYS A 114 4.93 0.81 7.14
CA LYS A 114 3.66 0.66 7.87
C LYS A 114 2.66 1.74 7.46
N PHE A 115 3.09 3.01 7.44
CA PHE A 115 2.25 4.14 7.03
C PHE A 115 1.75 3.96 5.60
N LEU A 116 2.63 3.71 4.63
CA LEU A 116 2.25 3.56 3.22
C LEU A 116 1.29 2.38 3.01
N THR A 117 1.55 1.24 3.66
CA THR A 117 0.69 0.05 3.55
C THR A 117 -0.72 0.32 4.12
N GLN A 118 -0.80 0.99 5.27
CA GLN A 118 -2.07 1.36 5.88
C GLN A 118 -2.82 2.42 5.06
N GLU A 119 -2.11 3.43 4.56
CA GLU A 119 -2.70 4.52 3.79
C GLU A 119 -3.23 4.02 2.43
N ILE A 120 -2.52 3.11 1.73
CA ILE A 120 -3.04 2.46 0.50
C ILE A 120 -4.37 1.75 0.80
N ALA A 121 -4.42 0.97 1.88
CA ALA A 121 -5.64 0.27 2.26
C ALA A 121 -6.79 1.23 2.63
N ALA A 122 -6.47 2.36 3.27
CA ALA A 122 -7.44 3.39 3.63
C ALA A 122 -7.97 4.14 2.40
N GLN A 123 -7.10 4.53 1.47
CA GLN A 123 -7.49 5.22 0.24
C GLN A 123 -8.40 4.34 -0.63
N PHE A 124 -8.16 3.03 -0.68
CA PHE A 124 -9.08 2.11 -1.37
C PHE A 124 -10.46 2.09 -0.70
N ALA A 125 -10.52 2.08 0.64
CA ALA A 125 -11.80 2.12 1.35
C ALA A 125 -12.54 3.44 1.13
N ASN A 126 -11.82 4.57 1.07
CA ASN A 126 -12.37 5.89 0.78
C ASN A 126 -12.99 5.94 -0.63
N LEU A 127 -12.32 5.38 -1.64
CA LEU A 127 -12.86 5.28 -2.99
C LEU A 127 -14.21 4.54 -3.03
N ILE A 128 -14.31 3.41 -2.33
CA ILE A 128 -15.57 2.65 -2.24
C ILE A 128 -16.66 3.46 -1.54
N LEU A 129 -16.31 4.20 -0.49
CA LEU A 129 -17.24 5.07 0.22
C LEU A 129 -17.71 6.23 -0.67
N GLU A 130 -16.80 6.88 -1.39
CA GLU A 130 -17.11 7.96 -2.34
C GLU A 130 -18.09 7.47 -3.42
N GLY A 131 -17.86 6.29 -3.99
CA GLY A 131 -18.78 5.71 -4.97
C GLY A 131 -20.18 5.43 -4.42
N LYS A 132 -20.28 4.94 -3.18
CA LYS A 132 -21.58 4.72 -2.50
C LYS A 132 -22.30 6.04 -2.24
N GLU A 133 -21.56 7.03 -1.76
CA GLU A 133 -22.09 8.35 -1.44
C GLU A 133 -22.54 9.10 -2.71
N TRP A 134 -21.80 8.98 -3.81
CA TRP A 134 -22.18 9.53 -5.11
C TRP A 134 -23.54 9.00 -5.60
N ILE A 135 -23.81 7.72 -5.39
CA ILE A 135 -25.11 7.11 -5.74
C ILE A 135 -26.22 7.67 -4.85
N ARG A 136 -25.98 7.76 -3.54
CA ARG A 136 -26.93 8.26 -2.54
C ARG A 136 -27.31 9.72 -2.76
N GLN A 137 -26.33 10.56 -3.12
CA GLN A 137 -26.53 11.99 -3.35
C GLN A 137 -27.46 12.31 -4.53
N ARG A 138 -27.68 11.36 -5.45
CA ARG A 138 -28.60 11.51 -6.58
C ARG A 138 -30.08 11.23 -6.23
N GLY A 139 -30.36 10.78 -5.00
CA GLY A 139 -31.71 10.60 -4.48
C GLY A 139 -32.35 9.25 -4.79
N GLU A 140 -33.48 8.98 -4.12
CA GLU A 140 -34.15 7.67 -4.07
C GLU A 140 -34.63 7.18 -5.45
N GLN A 141 -35.06 8.10 -6.32
CA GLN A 141 -35.46 7.76 -7.69
C GLN A 141 -34.28 7.24 -8.51
N PHE A 142 -33.10 7.85 -8.36
CA PHE A 142 -31.88 7.38 -9.03
C PHE A 142 -31.44 6.05 -8.44
N GLU A 143 -31.51 5.84 -7.14
CA GLU A 143 -31.08 4.59 -6.49
C GLU A 143 -31.80 3.33 -6.99
N ARG A 144 -33.06 3.49 -7.43
CA ARG A 144 -33.90 2.44 -8.03
C ARG A 144 -33.75 2.34 -9.56
N SER A 145 -32.96 3.22 -10.16
CA SER A 145 -32.72 3.20 -11.60
C SER A 145 -31.78 2.06 -12.00
N GLN A 146 -31.92 1.58 -13.23
CA GLN A 146 -30.99 0.61 -13.82
C GLN A 146 -29.53 1.10 -13.77
N GLN A 147 -29.31 2.41 -13.95
CA GLN A 147 -27.96 2.99 -13.89
C GLN A 147 -27.34 2.84 -12.49
N ALA A 148 -28.10 3.07 -11.42
CA ALA A 148 -27.61 2.86 -10.06
C ALA A 148 -27.31 1.37 -9.77
N HIS A 149 -28.11 0.44 -10.30
CA HIS A 149 -27.82 -0.99 -10.18
C HIS A 149 -26.52 -1.37 -10.88
N VAL A 150 -26.27 -0.86 -12.09
CA VAL A 150 -25.00 -1.07 -12.80
C VAL A 150 -23.83 -0.52 -11.97
N MET A 151 -23.95 0.68 -11.41
CA MET A 151 -22.88 1.26 -10.60
C MET A 151 -22.63 0.51 -9.29
N LYS A 152 -23.68 0.03 -8.63
CA LYS A 152 -23.56 -0.86 -7.44
C LYS A 152 -22.83 -2.16 -7.79
N ALA A 153 -23.11 -2.75 -8.94
CA ALA A 153 -22.41 -3.95 -9.42
C ALA A 153 -20.92 -3.68 -9.65
N ARG A 154 -20.58 -2.57 -10.33
CA ARG A 154 -19.18 -2.17 -10.55
C ARG A 154 -18.41 -1.87 -9.26
N LEU A 155 -19.06 -1.25 -8.26
CA LEU A 155 -18.46 -1.07 -6.94
C LEU A 155 -18.21 -2.41 -6.23
N SER A 156 -19.11 -3.38 -6.39
CA SER A 156 -18.94 -4.73 -5.85
C SER A 156 -17.78 -5.47 -6.53
N GLU A 157 -17.66 -5.37 -7.85
CA GLU A 157 -16.52 -5.91 -8.61
C GLU A 157 -15.22 -5.30 -8.14
N LEU A 158 -15.16 -3.97 -8.03
CA LEU A 158 -13.98 -3.27 -7.52
C LEU A 158 -13.63 -3.72 -6.09
N GLN A 159 -14.62 -3.83 -5.20
CA GLN A 159 -14.41 -4.31 -3.84
C GLN A 159 -13.85 -5.74 -3.80
N SER A 160 -14.27 -6.61 -4.72
CA SER A 160 -13.72 -7.97 -4.86
C SER A 160 -12.27 -7.96 -5.36
N ALA A 161 -11.91 -6.99 -6.20
CA ALA A 161 -10.57 -6.79 -6.75
C ALA A 161 -9.58 -6.10 -5.78
N ARG A 162 -9.98 -5.81 -4.54
CA ARG A 162 -9.19 -5.06 -3.54
C ARG A 162 -7.73 -5.50 -3.44
N LYS A 163 -7.47 -6.82 -3.34
CA LYS A 163 -6.10 -7.33 -3.20
C LYS A 163 -5.24 -7.03 -4.42
N GLY A 164 -5.82 -7.09 -5.62
CA GLY A 164 -5.13 -6.76 -6.87
C GLY A 164 -4.75 -5.29 -6.91
N VAL A 165 -5.72 -4.41 -6.70
CA VAL A 165 -5.50 -2.95 -6.70
C VAL A 165 -4.45 -2.53 -5.66
N VAL A 166 -4.58 -3.03 -4.41
CA VAL A 166 -3.61 -2.72 -3.35
C VAL A 166 -2.20 -3.20 -3.72
N ARG A 167 -2.08 -4.37 -4.36
CA ARG A 167 -0.79 -4.92 -4.81
C ARG A 167 -0.19 -4.07 -5.93
N ASP A 168 -0.99 -3.69 -6.93
CA ASP A 168 -0.51 -2.92 -8.08
C ASP A 168 -0.07 -1.51 -7.68
N VAL A 169 -0.84 -0.85 -6.82
CA VAL A 169 -0.48 0.46 -6.23
C VAL A 169 0.77 0.31 -5.35
N GLY A 170 0.82 -0.73 -4.52
CA GLY A 170 1.99 -1.02 -3.68
C GLY A 170 3.27 -1.26 -4.49
N GLN A 171 3.17 -1.95 -5.63
CA GLN A 171 4.30 -2.18 -6.54
C GLN A 171 4.81 -0.87 -7.15
N GLN A 172 3.91 0.03 -7.56
CA GLN A 172 4.30 1.34 -8.08
C GLN A 172 5.00 2.20 -7.02
N VAL A 173 4.46 2.24 -5.80
CA VAL A 173 5.09 2.96 -4.68
C VAL A 173 6.45 2.36 -4.34
N HIS A 174 6.55 1.03 -4.32
CA HIS A 174 7.81 0.33 -4.10
C HIS A 174 8.85 0.69 -5.16
N GLN A 175 8.47 0.76 -6.44
CA GLN A 175 9.38 1.17 -7.51
C GLN A 175 9.93 2.58 -7.27
N VAL A 176 9.08 3.53 -6.85
CA VAL A 176 9.55 4.89 -6.51
C VAL A 176 10.57 4.85 -5.37
N ILE A 177 10.35 4.05 -4.33
CA ILE A 177 11.29 3.89 -3.21
C ILE A 177 12.60 3.27 -3.70
N ALA A 178 12.53 2.19 -4.49
CA ALA A 178 13.70 1.50 -5.02
C ALA A 178 14.58 2.44 -5.87
N ASP A 179 13.97 3.21 -6.77
CA ASP A 179 14.69 4.19 -7.58
C ASP A 179 15.36 5.29 -6.74
N ILE A 180 14.73 5.70 -5.63
CA ILE A 180 15.31 6.68 -4.71
C ILE A 180 16.49 6.05 -3.96
N ASP A 181 16.32 4.83 -3.44
CA ASP A 181 17.37 4.13 -2.70
C ASP A 181 18.58 3.86 -3.60
N GLU A 182 18.41 3.42 -4.85
CA GLU A 182 19.52 3.29 -5.81
C GLU A 182 20.26 4.62 -6.02
N GLY A 183 19.52 5.72 -6.17
CA GLY A 183 20.10 7.06 -6.33
C GLY A 183 20.77 7.62 -5.07
N LEU A 184 20.28 7.28 -3.87
CA LEU A 184 20.87 7.66 -2.58
C LEU A 184 22.12 6.82 -2.28
N LEU A 185 22.06 5.51 -2.53
CA LEU A 185 23.20 4.59 -2.35
C LEU A 185 24.36 4.97 -3.27
N ALA A 186 24.10 5.41 -4.49
CA ALA A 186 25.14 5.91 -5.41
C ALA A 186 25.86 7.17 -4.89
N LYS A 187 25.29 7.88 -3.91
CA LYS A 187 25.82 9.14 -3.35
C LYS A 187 26.34 9.02 -1.91
N SER A 188 26.14 7.87 -1.27
CA SER A 188 26.37 7.64 0.17
C SER A 188 27.73 7.05 0.49
#